data_AF-A0A3B0UTF5-F1
#
_entry.id   AF-A0A3B0UTF5-F1
#
_cell.length_a   1.000
_cell.length_b   1.000
_cell.length_c   1.000
_cell.angle_alpha   90.00
_cell.angle_beta   90.00
_cell.angle_gamma   90.00
#
_symmetry.space_group_name_H-M   'P 1'
#
loop_
_entity.id
_entity.type
_entity.pdbx_description
1 polymer ?
#
loop_
_entity_poly.entity_id
_entity_poly.type
_entity_poly.pdbx_seq_one_letter_code
_entity_poly.pdbx_strand_id
1 'polypeptide(L)'
;MSNNRVPEDPKRKEKLKAFDRLLTIMDELRALCPWDKKQTMNTLRYLTLEEVYELSDAILENDTNEIKKELGDLFLHLVFYSKIASEKGEF
;
A
#
# COMPACT_ATOMS: atom_id res chain seq x y z
N MET A 1 20.34 34.19 0.90
CA MET A 1 19.96 32.76 0.83
C MET A 1 18.45 32.70 1.02
N SER A 2 17.69 32.52 -0.05
CA SER A 2 16.23 32.39 0.01
C SER A 2 15.88 31.09 0.73
N ASN A 3 15.11 31.22 1.81
CA ASN A 3 14.58 30.10 2.58
C ASN A 3 13.49 29.40 1.74
N ASN A 4 13.89 28.50 0.85
CA ASN A 4 12.98 27.67 0.05
C ASN A 4 12.36 26.57 0.93
N ARG A 5 11.49 26.93 1.88
CA ARG A 5 10.61 25.93 2.50
C ARG A 5 9.43 25.68 1.58
N VAL A 6 9.31 24.42 1.16
CA VAL A 6 8.09 23.92 0.50
C VAL A 6 6.91 24.20 1.46
N PRO A 7 5.82 24.81 1.00
CA PRO A 7 4.64 25.05 1.82
C PRO A 7 4.13 23.73 2.41
N GLU A 8 3.71 23.77 3.68
CA GLU A 8 3.12 22.60 4.33
C GLU A 8 1.82 22.22 3.62
N ASP A 9 1.66 20.92 3.31
CA ASP A 9 0.46 20.41 2.68
C ASP A 9 -0.74 20.61 3.63
N PRO A 10 -1.74 21.42 3.25
CA PRO A 10 -2.88 21.72 4.11
C PRO A 10 -3.69 20.47 4.50
N LYS A 11 -3.57 19.38 3.72
CA LYS A 11 -4.24 18.09 3.97
C LYS A 11 -3.35 17.07 4.67
N ARG A 12 -2.14 17.45 5.12
CA ARG A 12 -1.20 16.51 5.76
C ARG A 12 -1.84 15.71 6.89
N LYS A 13 -2.59 16.37 7.77
CA LYS A 13 -3.27 15.72 8.91
C LYS A 13 -4.29 14.67 8.45
N GLU A 14 -5.05 14.95 7.40
CA GLU A 14 -6.03 14.02 6.83
C GLU A 14 -5.34 12.82 6.18
N LYS A 15 -4.26 13.06 5.42
CA LYS A 15 -3.46 11.99 4.80
C LYS A 15 -2.84 11.05 5.83
N LEU A 16 -2.32 11.60 6.93
CA LEU A 16 -1.79 10.79 8.03
C LEU A 16 -2.88 9.94 8.69
N LYS A 17 -4.08 10.50 8.93
CA LYS A 17 -5.22 9.71 9.43
C LYS A 17 -5.66 8.62 8.44
N ALA A 18 -5.59 8.88 7.13
CA ALA A 18 -5.92 7.87 6.13
C ALA A 18 -4.91 6.72 6.14
N PHE A 19 -3.61 7.04 6.26
CA PHE A 19 -2.56 6.04 6.36
C PHE A 19 -2.66 5.22 7.66
N ASP A 20 -2.94 5.87 8.79
CA ASP A 20 -3.20 5.21 10.07
C ASP A 20 -4.35 4.18 9.99
N ARG A 21 -5.44 4.53 9.30
CA ARG A 21 -6.53 3.58 9.02
C ARG A 21 -6.08 2.40 8.16
N LEU A 22 -5.23 2.61 7.16
CA LEU A 22 -4.70 1.53 6.33
C LEU A 22 -3.88 0.54 7.18
N LEU A 23 -3.01 1.05 8.06
CA LEU A 23 -2.24 0.21 8.98
C LEU A 23 -3.15 -0.60 9.92
N THR A 24 -4.18 0.06 10.47
CA THR A 24 -5.19 -0.58 11.33
C THR A 24 -5.91 -1.70 10.59
N ILE A 25 -6.37 -1.45 9.36
CA ILE A 25 -7.04 -2.46 8.52
C ILE A 25 -6.10 -3.63 8.24
N MET A 26 -4.82 -3.37 7.93
CA MET A 26 -3.85 -4.46 7.73
C MET A 26 -3.72 -5.33 8.99
N ASP A 27 -3.59 -4.72 10.16
CA ASP A 27 -3.52 -5.46 11.42
C ASP A 27 -4.77 -6.31 11.66
N GLU A 28 -5.96 -5.76 11.40
CA GLU A 28 -7.23 -6.49 11.51
C GLU A 28 -7.32 -7.66 10.53
N LEU A 29 -7.03 -7.44 9.24
CA LEU A 29 -7.03 -8.48 8.21
C LEU A 29 -6.04 -9.59 8.58
N ARG A 30 -4.82 -9.21 8.94
CA ARG A 30 -3.77 -10.15 9.32
C ARG A 30 -4.09 -10.90 10.61
N ALA A 31 -4.88 -10.33 11.51
CA ALA A 31 -5.31 -10.96 12.75
C ALA A 31 -6.62 -11.75 12.67
N LEU A 32 -7.51 -11.48 11.70
CA LEU A 32 -8.87 -12.03 11.69
C LEU A 32 -9.18 -12.83 10.42
N CYS A 33 -8.65 -12.45 9.26
CA CYS A 33 -8.96 -13.12 7.99
C CYS A 33 -8.09 -14.38 7.79
N PRO A 34 -8.68 -15.58 7.59
CA PRO A 34 -7.93 -16.81 7.41
C PRO A 34 -7.05 -16.84 6.15
N TRP A 35 -7.46 -16.15 5.08
CA TRP A 35 -6.67 -16.06 3.85
C TRP A 35 -5.48 -15.13 4.06
N ASP A 36 -5.72 -13.95 4.65
CA ASP A 36 -4.66 -12.98 4.91
C ASP A 36 -3.61 -13.57 5.83
N LYS A 37 -3.98 -14.22 6.94
CA LYS A 37 -3.03 -14.89 7.86
C LYS A 37 -2.04 -15.85 7.19
N LYS A 38 -2.49 -16.55 6.15
CA LYS A 38 -1.68 -17.57 5.46
C LYS A 38 -0.70 -16.95 4.47
N GLN A 39 -0.82 -15.66 4.16
CA GLN A 39 0.10 -15.02 3.22
C GLN A 39 1.52 -14.96 3.76
N THR A 40 2.46 -15.13 2.84
CA THR A 40 3.90 -15.06 3.05
C THR A 40 4.50 -14.13 2.01
N MET A 41 5.78 -13.76 2.16
CA MET A 41 6.52 -13.01 1.14
C MET A 41 6.40 -13.64 -0.26
N ASN A 42 6.45 -14.98 -0.32
CA ASN A 42 6.42 -15.71 -1.60
C ASN A 42 5.03 -15.78 -2.22
N THR A 43 3.98 -15.95 -1.40
CA THR A 43 2.61 -16.01 -1.92
C THR A 43 2.12 -14.62 -2.30
N LEU A 44 2.51 -13.57 -1.58
CA LEU A 44 2.12 -12.21 -1.97
C LEU A 44 2.84 -11.76 -3.26
N ARG A 45 4.05 -12.27 -3.54
CA ARG A 45 4.87 -11.87 -4.70
C ARG A 45 4.16 -11.97 -6.04
N TYR A 46 3.42 -13.05 -6.28
CA TYR A 46 2.75 -13.22 -7.57
C TYR A 46 1.57 -12.25 -7.71
N LEU A 47 0.79 -12.05 -6.64
CA LEU A 47 -0.30 -11.06 -6.60
C LEU A 47 0.24 -9.65 -6.83
N THR A 48 1.33 -9.28 -6.17
CA THR A 48 1.97 -7.98 -6.41
C THR A 48 2.42 -7.81 -7.86
N LEU A 49 2.90 -8.87 -8.50
CA LEU A 49 3.30 -8.80 -9.90
C LEU A 49 2.09 -8.59 -10.82
N GLU A 50 0.96 -9.24 -10.54
CA GLU A 50 -0.31 -9.04 -11.24
C GLU A 50 -0.74 -7.56 -11.15
N GLU A 51 -0.81 -6.97 -9.96
CA GLU A 51 -1.20 -5.55 -9.82
C GLU A 51 -0.24 -4.57 -10.51
N VAL A 52 1.06 -4.92 -10.62
CA VAL A 52 2.03 -4.10 -11.37
C VAL A 52 1.72 -4.15 -12.87
N TYR A 53 1.31 -5.30 -13.40
CA TYR A 53 0.87 -5.41 -14.79
C TYR A 53 -0.44 -4.66 -15.02
N GLU A 54 -1.42 -4.80 -14.12
CA GLU A 54 -2.68 -4.05 -14.21
C GLU A 54 -2.44 -2.53 -14.15
N LEU A 55 -1.56 -2.07 -13.27
CA LEU A 55 -1.16 -0.66 -13.23
C LEU A 55 -0.50 -0.21 -14.54
N SER A 56 0.40 -1.03 -15.10
CA SER A 56 1.07 -0.73 -16.35
C SER A 56 0.06 -0.57 -17.49
N ASP A 57 -0.90 -1.48 -17.58
CA ASP A 57 -1.94 -1.44 -18.62
C ASP A 57 -2.86 -0.22 -18.43
N ALA A 58 -3.29 0.07 -17.21
CA ALA A 58 -4.09 1.26 -16.90
C ALA A 58 -3.36 2.57 -17.29
N ILE A 59 -2.04 2.63 -17.13
CA ILE A 59 -1.22 3.77 -17.57
C ILE A 59 -1.23 3.89 -19.10
N LEU A 60 -1.05 2.78 -19.82
CA LEU A 60 -1.05 2.78 -21.28
C LEU A 60 -2.40 3.23 -21.85
N GLU A 61 -3.49 2.85 -21.18
CA GLU A 61 -4.85 3.21 -21.56
C GLU A 61 -5.27 4.62 -21.09
N ASN A 62 -4.43 5.29 -20.30
CA ASN A 62 -4.74 6.55 -19.63
C ASN A 62 -6.00 6.46 -18.73
N ASP A 63 -6.31 5.28 -18.20
CA ASP A 63 -7.42 5.08 -17.28
C ASP A 63 -7.03 5.55 -15.88
N THR A 64 -7.38 6.80 -15.57
CA THR A 64 -7.08 7.42 -14.28
C THR A 64 -7.82 6.78 -13.11
N ASN A 65 -8.91 6.06 -13.34
CA ASN A 65 -9.63 5.37 -12.26
C ASN A 65 -8.90 4.08 -11.92
N GLU A 66 -8.50 3.28 -12.91
CA GLU A 66 -7.74 2.06 -12.66
C GLU A 66 -6.33 2.33 -12.16
N ILE A 67 -5.67 3.40 -12.63
CA ILE A 67 -4.41 3.83 -12.02
C ILE A 67 -4.57 4.06 -10.50
N LYS A 68 -5.66 4.67 -10.05
CA LYS A 68 -5.87 4.91 -8.61
C LYS A 68 -6.16 3.62 -7.86
N LYS A 69 -6.90 2.70 -8.48
CA LYS A 69 -7.23 1.39 -7.90
C LYS A 69 -5.96 0.58 -7.70
N GLU A 70 -5.17 0.38 -8.76
CA GLU A 70 -3.98 -0.46 -8.71
C GLU A 70 -2.86 0.15 -7.85
N LEU A 71 -2.75 1.48 -7.81
CA LEU A 71 -1.87 2.13 -6.82
C LEU A 71 -2.33 1.83 -5.39
N GLY A 72 -3.64 1.79 -5.13
CA GLY A 72 -4.19 1.39 -3.83
C GLY A 72 -3.80 -0.03 -3.45
N ASP A 73 -3.95 -0.97 -4.38
CA ASP A 73 -3.64 -2.38 -4.19
C ASP A 73 -2.14 -2.61 -3.97
N LEU A 74 -1.28 -1.92 -4.73
CA LEU A 74 0.17 -1.93 -4.49
C LEU A 74 0.54 -1.34 -3.13
N PHE A 75 -0.08 -0.25 -2.69
CA PHE A 75 0.15 0.31 -1.36
C PHE A 75 -0.25 -0.68 -0.26
N LEU A 76 -1.38 -1.38 -0.42
CA LEU A 76 -1.81 -2.44 0.48
C LEU A 76 -0.75 -3.55 0.54
N HIS A 77 -0.26 -4.03 -0.61
CA HIS A 77 0.78 -5.05 -0.68
C HIS A 77 2.09 -4.62 0.00
N LEU A 78 2.54 -3.37 -0.16
CA LEU A 78 3.73 -2.86 0.52
C LEU A 78 3.58 -2.84 2.05
N VAL A 79 2.42 -2.43 2.55
CA VAL A 79 2.10 -2.47 3.98
C VAL A 79 2.03 -3.93 4.47
N PHE A 80 1.49 -4.83 3.66
CA PHE A 80 1.40 -6.26 3.95
C PHE A 80 2.81 -6.87 4.08
N TYR A 81 3.71 -6.62 3.13
CA TYR A 81 5.10 -7.06 3.24
C TYR A 81 5.78 -6.55 4.50
N SER A 82 5.60 -5.26 4.81
CA SER A 82 6.15 -4.63 6.01
C SER A 82 5.62 -5.31 7.27
N LYS A 83 4.33 -5.66 7.31
CA LYS A 83 3.71 -6.39 8.42
C LYS A 83 4.30 -7.79 8.57
N ILE A 84 4.44 -8.55 7.49
CA ILE A 84 5.02 -9.91 7.51
C ILE A 84 6.48 -9.88 7.97
N ALA A 85 7.26 -8.89 7.53
CA ALA A 85 8.66 -8.72 7.97
C ALA A 85 8.73 -8.35 9.45
N SER A 86 7.84 -7.45 9.91
CA SER A 86 7.75 -7.06 11.32
C SER A 86 7.38 -8.22 12.24
N GLU A 87 6.46 -9.09 11.83
CA GLU A 87 6.12 -10.35 12.53
C GLU A 87 7.35 -11.27 12.75
N LYS A 88 8.39 -11.11 11.94
CA LYS A 88 9.65 -11.87 12.01
C LYS A 88 10.81 -11.10 12.63
N GLY A 89 10.63 -9.83 12.97
CA GLY A 89 11.70 -8.94 13.43
C GLY A 89 12.73 -8.60 12.34
N GLU A 90 12.33 -8.65 11.07
CA GLU A 90 13.18 -8.36 9.90
C GLU A 90 13.04 -6.90 9.42
N PHE A 91 12.04 -6.16 9.91
CA PHE A 91 11.76 -4.75 9.62
C PHE A 91 10.92 -4.09 10.73
#